data_AF-A0A1C6SAX4-F1
#
_entry.id   AF-A0A1C6SAX4-F1
#
_cell.length_a   1.000
_cell.length_b   1.000
_cell.length_c   1.000
_cell.angle_alpha   90.00
_cell.angle_beta   90.00
_cell.angle_gamma   90.00
#
_symmetry.space_group_name_H-M   'P 1'
#
loop_
_entity.id
_entity.type
_entity.pdbx_description
1 polymer ?
#
loop_
_entity_poly.entity_id
_entity_poly.type
_entity_poly.pdbx_seq_one_letter_code
_entity_poly.pdbx_strand_id
1 'polypeptide(L)'
;MHIKASRKLGILSGIMSIGLIAAALAAAPASAAEPTSPASTDATDGPRHCIANVTTPIAKVECFDSFTVAVSKATGGRITDAPQDAGKAAYDAAFEAKLRGLSKLAGQPGVQAQNIIEIDYDYGFWGTDTFTWWVENGGCESNSLGNVKYSVWNLADYGWNDRINAFTNDHLCFSKHFEHAGFQGLAIGWDYGRSSLGPLDGQISSIQWS
;
A
#
# COMPACT_ATOMS: atom_id res chain seq x y z
N MET A 1 51.23 -2.28 8.89
CA MET A 1 50.60 -2.30 10.24
C MET A 1 49.63 -3.47 10.26
N HIS A 2 50.06 -4.57 10.88
CA HIS A 2 49.36 -5.87 10.93
C HIS A 2 48.30 -5.86 12.04
N ILE A 3 47.08 -6.33 11.76
CA ILE A 3 46.14 -6.74 12.82
C ILE A 3 45.62 -8.15 12.51
N LYS A 4 45.92 -9.04 13.46
CA LYS A 4 45.64 -10.48 13.49
C LYS A 4 44.16 -10.78 13.72
N ALA A 5 43.71 -11.88 13.11
CA ALA A 5 42.52 -12.62 13.51
C ALA A 5 42.66 -13.24 14.91
N SER A 6 41.55 -13.41 15.63
CA SER A 6 41.43 -14.40 16.70
C SER A 6 40.00 -14.87 16.84
N ARG A 7 39.79 -16.15 16.52
CA ARG A 7 38.57 -16.93 16.76
C ARG A 7 38.48 -17.25 18.26
N LYS A 8 37.27 -17.22 18.83
CA LYS A 8 36.96 -17.97 20.06
C LYS A 8 35.74 -18.85 19.80
N LEU A 9 36.03 -20.14 19.73
CA LEU A 9 35.09 -21.25 19.72
C LEU A 9 34.76 -21.57 21.18
N GLY A 10 33.52 -21.38 21.59
CA GLY A 10 33.03 -21.73 22.92
C GLY A 10 32.10 -22.93 22.82
N ILE A 11 32.63 -24.11 23.14
CA ILE A 11 31.89 -25.36 23.31
C ILE A 11 31.34 -25.37 24.74
N LEU A 12 30.03 -25.56 24.90
CA LEU A 12 29.43 -25.95 26.18
C LEU A 12 28.46 -27.11 25.94
N SER A 13 28.98 -28.31 26.23
CA SER A 13 28.19 -29.52 26.47
C SER A 13 27.32 -29.33 27.72
N GLY A 14 26.02 -29.60 27.60
CA GLY A 14 25.08 -29.73 28.71
C GLY A 14 24.17 -30.93 28.49
N ILE A 15 24.27 -31.89 29.40
CA ILE A 15 23.68 -33.24 29.38
C ILE A 15 22.26 -33.23 29.99
N MET A 16 21.44 -34.20 29.57
CA MET A 16 20.25 -34.77 30.25
C MET A 16 19.03 -33.87 30.50
N SER A 17 17.87 -34.31 30.02
CA SER A 17 16.96 -35.12 30.86
C SER A 17 15.79 -35.72 30.07
N ILE A 18 15.51 -36.97 30.41
CA ILE A 18 14.36 -37.79 30.00
C ILE A 18 13.12 -37.32 30.76
N GLY A 19 11.97 -37.28 30.09
CA GLY A 19 10.68 -37.04 30.74
C GLY A 19 9.49 -37.15 29.79
N LEU A 20 9.20 -38.37 29.33
CA LEU A 20 7.86 -38.69 28.82
C LEU A 20 6.90 -38.77 30.01
N ILE A 21 5.93 -37.85 30.07
CA ILE A 21 4.64 -38.08 30.74
C ILE A 21 3.56 -37.58 29.79
N ALA A 22 2.91 -38.53 29.11
CA ALA A 22 1.68 -38.32 28.39
C ALA A 22 0.52 -38.34 29.39
N ALA A 23 -0.08 -37.19 29.64
CA ALA A 23 -1.37 -37.08 30.32
C ALA A 23 -2.41 -36.70 29.26
N ALA A 24 -3.15 -37.70 28.77
CA ALA A 24 -4.32 -37.49 27.93
C ALA A 24 -5.46 -36.96 28.80
N LEU A 25 -5.67 -35.64 28.82
CA LEU A 25 -6.94 -35.08 29.25
C LEU A 25 -7.94 -35.17 28.09
N ALA A 26 -8.95 -36.02 28.26
CA ALA A 26 -10.15 -36.00 27.46
C ALA A 26 -10.92 -34.69 27.74
N ALA A 27 -10.65 -33.66 26.96
CA ALA A 27 -11.48 -32.47 26.91
C ALA A 27 -12.74 -32.80 26.10
N ALA A 28 -13.91 -32.65 26.73
CA ALA A 28 -15.19 -32.69 26.05
C ALA A 28 -15.22 -31.62 24.93
N PRO A 29 -15.89 -31.88 23.79
CA PRO A 29 -16.10 -30.85 22.80
C PRO A 29 -17.03 -29.78 23.39
N ALA A 30 -16.44 -28.69 23.87
CA ALA A 30 -17.18 -27.46 24.01
C ALA A 30 -17.51 -27.02 22.59
N SER A 31 -18.77 -27.21 22.17
CA SER A 31 -19.32 -26.55 20.99
C SER A 31 -19.20 -25.04 21.23
N ALA A 32 -18.07 -24.47 20.79
CA ALA A 32 -17.94 -23.04 20.61
C ALA A 32 -19.00 -22.67 19.57
N ALA A 33 -20.07 -22.02 20.01
CA ALA A 33 -20.93 -21.31 19.11
C ALA A 33 -20.02 -20.31 18.38
N GLU A 34 -19.78 -20.57 17.10
CA GLU A 34 -19.10 -19.62 16.24
C GLU A 34 -19.87 -18.30 16.38
N PRO A 35 -19.21 -17.19 16.76
CA PRO A 35 -19.85 -15.90 16.66
C PRO A 35 -20.20 -15.75 15.19
N THR A 36 -21.49 -15.85 14.86
CA THR A 36 -22.04 -15.40 13.59
C THR A 36 -21.63 -13.94 13.48
N SER A 37 -20.52 -13.70 12.77
CA SER A 37 -20.18 -12.37 12.31
C SER A 37 -21.45 -11.82 11.67
N PRO A 38 -21.94 -10.64 12.09
CA PRO A 38 -23.00 -9.99 11.35
C PRO A 38 -22.49 -9.89 9.92
N ALA A 39 -23.19 -10.56 9.00
CA ALA A 39 -22.94 -10.40 7.58
C ALA A 39 -22.97 -8.89 7.33
N SER A 40 -21.83 -8.35 6.88
CA SER A 40 -21.74 -6.99 6.40
C SER A 40 -22.91 -6.80 5.45
N THR A 41 -23.79 -5.89 5.80
CA THR A 41 -24.85 -5.46 4.90
C THR A 41 -24.13 -4.85 3.72
N ASP A 42 -24.01 -5.62 2.64
CA ASP A 42 -23.50 -5.15 1.35
C ASP A 42 -24.35 -3.96 0.95
N ALA A 43 -23.87 -2.77 1.27
CA ALA A 43 -24.35 -1.57 0.65
C ALA A 43 -24.14 -1.77 -0.84
N THR A 44 -25.24 -1.79 -1.59
CA THR A 44 -25.26 -1.48 -3.02
C THR A 44 -24.77 -0.04 -3.20
N ASP A 45 -23.47 0.17 -2.99
CA ASP A 45 -22.74 1.39 -3.27
C ASP A 45 -22.00 1.16 -4.59
N GLY A 46 -22.06 2.14 -5.48
CA GLY A 46 -21.26 2.11 -6.71
C GLY A 46 -19.75 2.15 -6.42
N PRO A 47 -18.92 2.24 -7.47
CA PRO A 47 -17.48 2.36 -7.32
C PRO A 47 -17.08 3.47 -6.34
N ARG A 48 -16.18 3.15 -5.40
CA ARG A 48 -15.67 4.08 -4.39
C ARG A 48 -14.24 4.49 -4.70
N HIS A 49 -14.00 5.80 -4.77
CA HIS A 49 -12.69 6.38 -5.06
C HIS A 49 -12.21 7.23 -3.90
N CYS A 50 -11.28 6.71 -3.11
CA CYS A 50 -10.74 7.36 -1.93
C CYS A 50 -9.39 8.04 -2.21
N ILE A 51 -9.07 9.10 -1.48
CA ILE A 51 -7.80 9.81 -1.56
C ILE A 51 -7.24 10.04 -0.15
N ALA A 52 -5.90 10.05 -0.04
CA ALA A 52 -5.23 10.52 1.17
C ALA A 52 -3.87 11.17 0.87
N ASN A 53 -3.53 12.19 1.67
CA ASN A 53 -2.25 12.87 1.60
C ASN A 53 -1.19 12.18 2.45
N VAL A 54 -0.23 11.49 1.85
CA VAL A 54 0.79 10.75 2.61
C VAL A 54 1.84 11.66 3.27
N THR A 55 1.85 12.98 3.00
CA THR A 55 2.71 13.92 3.76
C THR A 55 2.17 14.24 5.15
N THR A 56 0.90 13.95 5.41
CA THR A 56 0.27 14.20 6.72
C THR A 56 0.23 12.90 7.53
N PRO A 57 0.79 12.87 8.76
CA PRO A 57 0.65 11.71 9.63
C PRO A 57 -0.83 11.42 9.93
N ILE A 58 -1.29 10.20 9.60
CA ILE A 58 -2.69 9.77 9.74
C ILE A 58 -3.63 10.73 8.98
N ALA A 59 -3.44 10.80 7.67
CA ALA A 59 -4.23 11.66 6.83
C ALA A 59 -5.71 11.27 6.83
N LYS A 60 -6.59 12.27 6.81
CA LYS A 60 -8.01 12.05 6.62
C LYS A 60 -8.25 11.46 5.23
N VAL A 61 -8.99 10.36 5.18
CA VAL A 61 -9.48 9.77 3.94
C VAL A 61 -10.73 10.52 3.47
N GLU A 62 -10.76 10.88 2.19
CA GLU A 62 -11.94 11.42 1.51
C GLU A 62 -12.30 10.49 0.35
N CYS A 63 -13.56 10.05 0.28
CA CYS A 63 -14.03 9.16 -0.77
C CYS A 63 -15.13 9.81 -1.61
N PHE A 64 -15.17 9.44 -2.89
CA PHE A 64 -16.05 10.00 -3.90
C PHE A 64 -16.64 8.89 -4.76
N ASP A 65 -17.82 9.14 -5.33
CA ASP A 65 -18.51 8.22 -6.26
C ASP A 65 -17.94 8.28 -7.68
N SER A 66 -16.93 9.13 -7.93
CA SER A 66 -16.34 9.34 -9.26
C SER A 66 -14.83 9.44 -9.19
N PHE A 67 -14.16 8.61 -9.98
CA PHE A 67 -12.70 8.64 -10.14
C PHE A 67 -12.22 10.01 -10.60
N THR A 68 -12.92 10.63 -11.56
CA THR A 68 -12.60 11.99 -12.04
C THR A 68 -12.62 13.02 -10.92
N VAL A 69 -13.59 12.92 -9.99
CA VAL A 69 -13.68 13.83 -8.84
C VAL A 69 -12.54 13.56 -7.86
N ALA A 70 -12.25 12.30 -7.56
CA ALA A 70 -11.13 11.91 -6.69
C ALA A 70 -9.79 12.43 -7.22
N VAL A 71 -9.50 12.21 -8.50
CA VAL A 71 -8.28 12.71 -9.16
C VAL A 71 -8.23 14.24 -9.17
N SER A 72 -9.34 14.91 -9.48
CA SER A 72 -9.42 16.37 -9.41
C SER A 72 -9.07 16.87 -8.01
N LYS A 73 -9.59 16.22 -6.97
CA LYS A 73 -9.28 16.57 -5.58
C LYS A 73 -7.83 16.29 -5.20
N ALA A 74 -7.29 15.12 -5.56
CA ALA A 74 -5.90 14.74 -5.27
C ALA A 74 -4.84 15.52 -6.07
N THR A 75 -5.26 16.27 -7.10
CA THR A 75 -4.40 17.14 -7.90
C THR A 75 -4.65 18.63 -7.67
N GLY A 76 -5.44 18.98 -6.64
CA GLY A 76 -5.80 20.37 -6.35
C GLY A 76 -6.57 21.07 -7.49
N GLY A 77 -7.34 20.32 -8.27
CA GLY A 77 -8.15 20.80 -9.39
C GLY A 77 -7.38 20.96 -10.70
N ARG A 78 -6.16 20.43 -10.81
CA ARG A 78 -5.33 20.56 -12.03
C ARG A 78 -5.69 19.55 -13.10
N ILE A 79 -6.19 18.38 -12.70
CA ILE A 79 -6.73 17.38 -13.62
C ILE A 79 -8.21 17.20 -13.32
N THR A 80 -9.06 17.88 -14.09
CA THR A 80 -10.52 17.84 -13.88
C THR A 80 -11.26 16.91 -14.84
N ASP A 81 -10.54 16.31 -15.77
CA ASP A 81 -11.06 15.52 -16.89
C ASP A 81 -10.36 14.16 -17.00
N ALA A 82 -9.98 13.58 -15.86
CA ALA A 82 -9.51 12.19 -15.81
C ALA A 82 -10.63 11.25 -16.31
N PRO A 83 -10.28 10.12 -16.98
CA PRO A 83 -11.27 9.16 -17.46
C PRO A 83 -12.22 8.72 -16.35
N GLN A 84 -13.51 8.59 -16.63
CA GLN A 84 -14.48 8.20 -15.59
C GLN A 84 -14.27 6.78 -15.06
N ASP A 85 -13.73 5.92 -15.92
CA ASP A 85 -13.42 4.53 -15.63
C ASP A 85 -11.95 4.42 -15.23
N ALA A 86 -11.71 4.14 -13.94
CA ALA A 86 -10.37 4.05 -13.38
C ALA A 86 -9.53 2.96 -14.07
N GLY A 87 -10.16 1.85 -14.47
CA GLY A 87 -9.47 0.77 -15.16
C GLY A 87 -9.01 1.17 -16.56
N LYS A 88 -9.81 1.98 -17.28
CA LYS A 88 -9.36 2.60 -18.53
C LYS A 88 -8.27 3.65 -18.30
N ALA A 89 -8.36 4.41 -17.20
CA ALA A 89 -7.37 5.43 -16.87
C ALA A 89 -5.95 4.84 -16.70
N ALA A 90 -5.83 3.63 -16.14
CA ALA A 90 -4.55 2.92 -16.00
C ALA A 90 -3.82 2.66 -17.34
N TYR A 91 -4.54 2.68 -18.47
CA TYR A 91 -3.98 2.51 -19.81
C TYR A 91 -4.03 3.77 -20.67
N ASP A 92 -4.52 4.89 -20.14
CA ASP A 92 -4.69 6.12 -20.88
C ASP A 92 -3.38 6.94 -20.88
N ALA A 93 -2.67 6.90 -22.02
CA ALA A 93 -1.40 7.62 -22.19
C ALA A 93 -1.55 9.16 -22.06
N ALA A 94 -2.72 9.72 -22.39
CA ALA A 94 -2.97 11.15 -22.23
C ALA A 94 -3.18 11.50 -20.76
N PHE A 95 -3.87 10.64 -20.00
CA PHE A 95 -4.00 10.79 -18.55
C PHE A 95 -2.63 10.68 -17.85
N GLU A 96 -1.85 9.66 -18.18
CA GLU A 96 -0.48 9.48 -17.66
C GLU A 96 0.43 10.68 -18.01
N ALA A 97 0.30 11.25 -19.22
CA ALA A 97 1.02 12.45 -19.61
C ALA A 97 0.61 13.68 -18.77
N LYS A 98 -0.67 13.82 -18.40
CA LYS A 98 -1.14 14.89 -17.51
C LYS A 98 -0.55 14.73 -16.10
N LEU A 99 -0.57 13.52 -15.55
CA LEU A 99 0.03 13.22 -14.24
C LEU A 99 1.50 13.62 -14.23
N ARG A 100 2.31 13.12 -15.18
CA ARG A 100 3.73 13.55 -15.32
C ARG A 100 3.91 15.05 -15.54
N GLY A 101 2.93 15.73 -16.11
CA GLY A 101 2.92 17.19 -16.27
C GLY A 101 2.92 17.95 -14.94
N LEU A 102 2.30 17.40 -13.89
CA LEU A 102 2.21 18.05 -12.57
C LEU A 102 3.60 18.18 -11.91
N SER A 103 4.50 17.21 -12.12
CA SER A 103 5.90 17.24 -11.64
C SER A 103 6.64 18.49 -12.08
N LYS A 104 6.53 18.85 -13.36
CA LYS A 104 7.23 20.00 -13.93
C LYS A 104 6.81 21.32 -13.28
N LEU A 105 5.56 21.39 -12.83
CA LEU A 105 5.02 22.56 -12.15
C LEU A 105 5.45 22.61 -10.68
N ALA A 106 5.55 21.47 -10.00
CA ALA A 106 5.99 21.39 -8.60
C ALA A 106 7.43 21.89 -8.38
N GLY A 107 8.27 21.83 -9.41
CA GLY A 107 9.63 22.39 -9.38
C GLY A 107 9.72 23.92 -9.51
N GLN A 108 8.59 24.62 -9.74
CA GLN A 108 8.58 26.07 -9.91
C GLN A 108 8.49 26.81 -8.55
N PRO A 109 9.33 27.83 -8.31
CA PRO A 109 9.27 28.60 -7.07
C PRO A 109 7.88 29.21 -6.82
N GLY A 110 7.35 29.00 -5.61
CA GLY A 110 6.07 29.57 -5.18
C GLY A 110 4.83 28.81 -5.68
N VAL A 111 5.00 27.73 -6.44
CA VAL A 111 3.89 26.88 -6.89
C VAL A 111 3.63 25.78 -5.86
N GLN A 112 2.44 25.78 -5.28
CA GLN A 112 1.93 24.66 -4.49
C GLN A 112 1.28 23.63 -5.41
N ALA A 113 1.76 22.39 -5.40
CA ALA A 113 1.27 21.30 -6.23
C ALA A 113 0.88 20.09 -5.37
N GLN A 114 -0.22 19.45 -5.74
CA GLN A 114 -0.61 18.14 -5.23
C GLN A 114 -0.36 17.12 -6.32
N ASN A 115 0.43 16.10 -5.97
CA ASN A 115 1.04 15.18 -6.90
C ASN A 115 0.63 13.75 -6.51
N ILE A 116 -0.05 13.05 -7.41
CA ILE A 116 -0.46 11.64 -7.20
C ILE A 116 0.75 10.74 -7.34
N ILE A 117 1.10 9.99 -6.30
CA ILE A 117 2.26 9.09 -6.32
C ILE A 117 1.88 7.64 -6.59
N GLU A 118 0.65 7.24 -6.24
CA GLU A 118 0.13 5.89 -6.49
C GLU A 118 -1.40 5.90 -6.56
N ILE A 119 -1.95 5.01 -7.38
CA ILE A 119 -3.36 4.64 -7.39
C ILE A 119 -3.42 3.13 -7.18
N ASP A 120 -4.02 2.71 -6.07
CA ASP A 120 -4.32 1.33 -5.74
C ASP A 120 -5.72 0.96 -6.25
N TYR A 121 -5.90 -0.29 -6.65
CA TYR A 121 -7.16 -0.81 -7.18
C TYR A 121 -7.60 -2.05 -6.37
N ASP A 122 -8.88 -2.10 -6.00
CA ASP A 122 -9.46 -3.18 -5.17
C ASP A 122 -9.68 -4.50 -5.92
N TYR A 123 -9.38 -4.54 -7.21
CA TYR A 123 -9.49 -5.74 -8.03
C TYR A 123 -8.33 -5.81 -9.02
N GLY A 124 -7.89 -7.04 -9.31
CA GLY A 124 -6.88 -7.30 -10.33
C GLY A 124 -7.34 -6.77 -11.69
N PHE A 125 -6.40 -6.39 -12.54
CA PHE A 125 -6.66 -5.76 -13.84
C PHE A 125 -7.46 -4.45 -13.74
N TRP A 126 -7.14 -3.66 -12.72
CA TRP A 126 -7.59 -2.26 -12.56
C TRP A 126 -9.07 -2.13 -12.22
N GLY A 127 -9.44 -2.68 -11.07
CA GLY A 127 -10.79 -2.67 -10.50
C GLY A 127 -11.52 -1.33 -10.46
N THR A 128 -12.78 -1.38 -10.01
CA THR A 128 -13.66 -0.21 -9.96
C THR A 128 -13.38 0.70 -8.79
N ASP A 129 -13.05 0.13 -7.63
CA ASP A 129 -12.71 0.87 -6.42
C ASP A 129 -11.23 1.24 -6.43
N THR A 130 -10.93 2.48 -6.06
CA THR A 130 -9.55 2.98 -6.06
C THR A 130 -9.20 3.71 -4.78
N PHE A 131 -7.92 3.67 -4.43
CA PHE A 131 -7.33 4.55 -3.43
C PHE A 131 -6.14 5.31 -4.03
N THR A 132 -6.21 6.64 -4.02
CA THR A 132 -5.18 7.52 -4.58
C THR A 132 -4.35 8.15 -3.47
N TRP A 133 -3.06 7.83 -3.46
CA TRP A 133 -2.07 8.47 -2.60
C TRP A 133 -1.49 9.69 -3.29
N TRP A 134 -1.48 10.82 -2.59
CA TRP A 134 -0.89 12.05 -3.11
C TRP A 134 0.00 12.72 -2.07
N VAL A 135 0.85 13.63 -2.54
CA VAL A 135 1.77 14.42 -1.72
C VAL A 135 1.70 15.89 -2.05
N GLU A 136 1.97 16.72 -1.05
CA GLU A 136 2.25 18.15 -1.25
C GLU A 136 3.68 18.33 -1.75
N ASN A 137 3.84 19.08 -2.84
CA ASN A 137 5.12 19.56 -3.38
C ASN A 137 6.22 18.50 -3.43
N GLY A 138 6.13 17.60 -4.41
CA GLY A 138 7.22 16.66 -4.67
C GLY A 138 6.76 15.35 -5.29
N GLY A 139 7.57 14.34 -5.08
CA GLY A 139 7.43 12.99 -5.60
C GLY A 139 8.66 12.20 -5.17
N CYS A 140 9.02 11.15 -5.90
CA CYS A 140 10.18 10.32 -5.57
C CYS A 140 11.41 10.59 -6.46
N GLU A 141 11.30 11.59 -7.34
CA GLU A 141 12.24 11.95 -8.42
C GLU A 141 13.72 12.10 -8.03
N SER A 142 14.02 12.39 -6.76
CA SER A 142 15.37 12.69 -6.27
C SER A 142 15.97 11.57 -5.42
N ASN A 143 15.36 10.39 -5.42
CA ASN A 143 15.60 9.39 -4.40
C ASN A 143 16.04 8.06 -5.00
N SER A 144 17.07 7.45 -4.40
CA SER A 144 17.56 6.16 -4.89
C SER A 144 16.60 5.05 -4.51
N LEU A 145 16.34 4.13 -5.44
CA LEU A 145 15.46 2.99 -5.20
C LEU A 145 15.81 2.26 -3.90
N GLY A 146 14.86 2.18 -2.98
CA GLY A 146 15.03 1.57 -1.66
C GLY A 146 15.31 2.54 -0.53
N ASN A 147 15.56 3.82 -0.82
CA ASN A 147 15.56 4.86 0.20
C ASN A 147 14.11 5.29 0.43
N VAL A 148 13.48 4.93 1.54
CA VAL A 148 12.05 5.20 1.74
C VAL A 148 11.81 6.69 1.95
N LYS A 149 10.94 7.30 1.14
CA LYS A 149 10.54 8.71 1.28
C LYS A 149 9.18 8.87 1.95
N TYR A 150 8.22 8.06 1.54
CA TYR A 150 6.87 8.04 2.08
C TYR A 150 6.52 6.63 2.52
N SER A 151 5.61 6.51 3.47
CA SER A 151 5.16 5.19 3.92
C SER A 151 3.82 5.26 4.62
N VAL A 152 3.06 4.17 4.49
CA VAL A 152 1.84 3.91 5.23
C VAL A 152 2.09 2.68 6.08
N TRP A 153 2.15 2.89 7.40
CA TRP A 153 2.46 1.83 8.38
C TRP A 153 1.35 0.78 8.50
N ASN A 154 0.09 1.20 8.41
CA ASN A 154 -1.07 0.33 8.59
C ASN A 154 -2.23 0.83 7.72
N LEU A 155 -2.63 0.07 6.71
CA LEU A 155 -3.73 0.43 5.80
C LEU A 155 -5.11 0.37 6.49
N ALA A 156 -5.23 -0.38 7.59
CA ALA A 156 -6.46 -0.37 8.38
C ALA A 156 -6.81 1.02 8.94
N ASP A 157 -5.80 1.87 9.20
CA ASP A 157 -6.01 3.24 9.66
C ASP A 157 -6.70 4.13 8.60
N TYR A 158 -6.68 3.67 7.34
CA TYR A 158 -7.29 4.34 6.18
C TYR A 158 -8.53 3.60 5.67
N GLY A 159 -8.95 2.51 6.33
CA GLY A 159 -10.06 1.67 5.88
C GLY A 159 -9.78 0.94 4.55
N TRP A 160 -8.50 0.67 4.24
CA TRP A 160 -8.06 0.07 2.97
C TRP A 160 -7.19 -1.18 3.15
N ASN A 161 -7.26 -1.83 4.32
CA ASN A 161 -6.50 -3.05 4.61
C ASN A 161 -6.98 -4.21 3.75
N ASP A 162 -6.07 -5.03 3.21
CA ASP A 162 -6.38 -6.27 2.49
C ASP A 162 -7.26 -6.05 1.25
N ARG A 163 -7.11 -4.88 0.61
CA ARG A 163 -7.88 -4.49 -0.58
C ARG A 163 -7.06 -4.41 -1.85
N ILE A 164 -5.75 -4.15 -1.75
CA ILE A 164 -4.95 -3.85 -2.94
C ILE A 164 -4.72 -5.13 -3.75
N ASN A 165 -5.09 -5.07 -5.03
CA ASN A 165 -4.90 -6.16 -5.99
C ASN A 165 -4.11 -5.70 -7.23
N ALA A 166 -4.11 -4.41 -7.52
CA ALA A 166 -3.31 -3.80 -8.59
C ALA A 166 -2.93 -2.37 -8.19
N PHE A 167 -1.90 -1.81 -8.82
CA PHE A 167 -1.49 -0.43 -8.57
C PHE A 167 -0.72 0.18 -9.75
N THR A 168 -0.80 1.51 -9.87
CA THR A 168 0.03 2.31 -10.77
C THR A 168 0.74 3.39 -9.95
N ASN A 169 2.05 3.51 -10.08
CA ASN A 169 2.78 4.65 -9.54
C ASN A 169 2.96 5.76 -10.56
N ASP A 170 3.14 6.96 -10.04
CA ASP A 170 3.42 8.17 -10.78
C ASP A 170 4.50 8.99 -10.06
N HIS A 171 4.91 10.12 -10.66
CA HIS A 171 5.89 11.04 -10.08
C HIS A 171 7.22 10.38 -9.67
N LEU A 172 7.66 9.44 -10.52
CA LEU A 172 8.89 8.65 -10.40
C LEU A 172 8.96 7.84 -9.09
N CYS A 173 7.82 7.55 -8.49
CA CYS A 173 7.76 6.68 -7.32
C CYS A 173 7.80 5.21 -7.73
N PHE A 174 8.53 4.44 -6.93
CA PHE A 174 8.40 3.00 -6.90
C PHE A 174 7.81 2.63 -5.55
N SER A 175 6.76 1.82 -5.54
CA SER A 175 6.15 1.35 -4.31
C SER A 175 6.57 -0.08 -3.99
N LYS A 176 6.53 -0.38 -2.70
CA LYS A 176 6.73 -1.71 -2.15
C LYS A 176 5.58 -2.02 -1.18
N HIS A 177 4.82 -3.06 -1.49
CA HIS A 177 3.65 -3.48 -0.71
C HIS A 177 3.95 -4.71 0.12
N PHE A 178 3.44 -4.73 1.34
CA PHE A 178 3.69 -5.75 2.35
C PHE A 178 2.38 -6.34 2.86
N GLU A 179 2.38 -7.66 3.07
CA GLU A 179 1.26 -8.46 3.57
C GLU A 179 0.78 -8.01 4.96
N HIS A 180 1.68 -7.53 5.80
CA HIS A 180 1.35 -7.13 7.17
C HIS A 180 1.68 -5.66 7.42
N ALA A 181 0.99 -5.09 8.40
CA ALA A 181 1.31 -3.77 8.91
C ALA A 181 2.76 -3.71 9.44
N GLY A 182 3.35 -2.53 9.42
CA GLY A 182 4.73 -2.30 9.86
C GLY A 182 5.80 -2.87 8.93
N PHE A 183 5.48 -3.03 7.65
CA PHE A 183 6.41 -3.48 6.60
C PHE A 183 6.91 -4.92 6.84
N GLN A 184 6.02 -5.80 7.28
CA GLN A 184 6.31 -7.19 7.64
C GLN A 184 5.62 -8.18 6.69
N GLY A 185 5.95 -9.47 6.85
CA GLY A 185 5.37 -10.54 6.06
C GLY A 185 5.99 -10.65 4.66
N LEU A 186 5.24 -11.30 3.75
CA LEU A 186 5.60 -11.32 2.35
C LEU A 186 5.49 -9.91 1.75
N ALA A 187 6.32 -9.63 0.75
CA ALA A 187 6.29 -8.35 0.06
C ALA A 187 6.61 -8.53 -1.41
N ILE A 188 6.02 -7.69 -2.25
CA ILE A 188 6.52 -7.49 -3.61
C ILE A 188 7.83 -6.67 -3.55
N GLY A 189 8.64 -6.73 -4.60
CA GLY A 189 9.80 -5.85 -4.73
C GLY A 189 9.37 -4.40 -5.03
N TRP A 190 10.34 -3.49 -5.08
CA TRP A 190 10.10 -2.13 -5.58
C TRP A 190 9.66 -2.20 -7.04
N ASP A 191 8.48 -1.66 -7.35
CA ASP A 191 7.91 -1.70 -8.69
C ASP A 191 7.21 -0.38 -9.03
N TYR A 192 7.06 -0.13 -10.32
CA TYR A 192 6.38 1.06 -10.84
C TYR A 192 4.88 0.83 -11.02
N GLY A 193 4.44 -0.41 -11.21
CA GLY A 193 3.02 -0.72 -11.30
C GLY A 193 2.78 -2.18 -11.68
N ARG A 194 1.65 -2.74 -11.23
CA ARG A 194 1.24 -4.11 -11.54
C ARG A 194 -0.26 -4.21 -11.70
N SER A 195 -0.69 -4.99 -12.68
CA SER A 195 -2.10 -5.35 -12.86
C SER A 195 -2.55 -6.52 -11.95
N SER A 196 -1.65 -7.15 -11.20
CA SER A 196 -1.94 -8.15 -10.17
C SER A 196 -0.75 -8.27 -9.22
N LEU A 197 -1.01 -8.47 -7.92
CA LEU A 197 -0.03 -8.80 -6.89
C LEU A 197 0.17 -10.32 -6.73
N GLY A 198 -0.63 -11.13 -7.42
CA GLY A 198 -0.55 -12.58 -7.42
C GLY A 198 -0.92 -13.15 -6.05
N PRO A 199 -0.04 -13.90 -5.35
CA PRO A 199 -0.34 -14.43 -4.03
C PRO A 199 -0.68 -13.38 -2.96
N LEU A 200 -0.38 -12.10 -3.21
CA LEU A 200 -0.64 -10.97 -2.31
C LEU A 200 -1.89 -10.15 -2.69
N ASP A 201 -2.65 -10.58 -3.70
CA ASP A 201 -3.94 -9.99 -4.07
C ASP A 201 -4.87 -9.97 -2.85
N GLY A 202 -5.32 -8.76 -2.45
CA GLY A 202 -6.20 -8.57 -1.30
C GLY A 202 -5.56 -8.90 0.05
N GLN A 203 -4.23 -8.75 0.18
CA GLN A 203 -3.52 -9.03 1.44
C GLN A 203 -2.60 -7.88 1.89
N ILE A 204 -2.56 -6.77 1.17
CA ILE A 204 -1.63 -5.69 1.51
C ILE A 204 -2.15 -4.92 2.72
N SER A 205 -1.26 -4.75 3.70
CA SER A 205 -1.52 -4.03 4.95
C SER A 205 -0.55 -2.87 5.22
N SER A 206 0.55 -2.75 4.46
CA SER A 206 1.43 -1.55 4.52
C SER A 206 2.19 -1.30 3.21
N ILE A 207 2.60 -0.05 2.99
CA ILE A 207 3.23 0.41 1.74
C ILE A 207 4.40 1.34 2.04
N GLN A 208 5.47 1.25 1.24
CA GLN A 208 6.55 2.23 1.20
C GLN A 208 6.73 2.75 -0.22
N TRP A 209 7.09 4.03 -0.36
CA TRP A 209 7.46 4.64 -1.64
C TRP A 209 8.90 5.12 -1.58
N SER A 210 9.63 4.84 -2.66
CA SER A 210 11.02 5.25 -2.88
C SER A 210 11.12 6.12 -4.10
#